data_AF-A0A8T5FTB3-F1
#
_entry.id   AF-A0A8T5FTB3-F1
#
_cell.length_a   1.000
_cell.length_b   1.000
_cell.length_c   1.000
_cell.angle_alpha   90.00
_cell.angle_beta   90.00
_cell.angle_gamma   90.00
#
_symmetry.space_group_name_H-M   'P 1'
#
loop_
_entity.id
_entity.type
_entity.pdbx_description
1 polymer ?
#
loop_
_entity_poly.entity_id
_entity_poly.type
_entity_poly.pdbx_seq_one_letter_code
_entity_poly.pdbx_strand_id
1 'polypeptide(L)' 'MKNELELIPDQVVRSCRECRSQQRHYRMGDMVLEGGQNPVADFQCMGCMGVRTILLRRTDFFEEEIYETNKRSKRN' A
#
# COMPACT_ATOMS: atom_id res chain seq x y z
N MET A 1 -22.05 5.43 2.29
CA MET A 1 -21.10 4.40 1.79
C MET A 1 -19.71 4.90 2.13
N LYS A 2 -18.98 4.23 3.04
CA LYS A 2 -17.58 4.60 3.31
C LYS A 2 -16.78 4.23 2.06
N ASN A 3 -16.14 5.22 1.44
CA ASN A 3 -15.34 5.02 0.24
C ASN A 3 -14.28 3.95 0.53
N GLU A 4 -14.37 2.80 -0.13
CA GLU A 4 -13.34 1.74 -0.03
C GLU A 4 -11.96 2.24 -0.51
N LEU A 5 -11.92 3.39 -1.18
CA LEU A 5 -10.73 4.12 -1.64
C LEU A 5 -9.92 4.77 -0.49
N GLU A 6 -10.47 4.91 0.73
CA GLU A 6 -9.76 5.51 1.88
C GLU A 6 -8.95 4.51 2.71
N LEU A 7 -8.87 3.24 2.30
CA LEU A 7 -8.30 2.15 3.09
C LEU A 7 -6.95 1.64 2.55
N ILE A 8 -6.10 2.54 2.07
CA ILE A 8 -4.78 2.15 1.54
C ILE A 8 -3.72 2.55 2.56
N PRO A 9 -2.96 1.59 3.09
CA PRO A 9 -1.92 1.88 4.06
C PRO A 9 -0.72 2.55 3.41
N ASP A 10 -0.02 3.36 4.20
CA ASP A 10 1.23 4.02 3.81
C ASP A 10 2.40 3.03 3.68
N GLN A 11 2.22 1.82 4.19
CA GLN A 11 3.22 0.76 4.15
C GLN A 11 2.56 -0.61 3.92
N VAL A 12 3.32 -1.54 3.33
CA VAL A 12 2.97 -2.96 3.23
C VAL A 12 4.18 -3.83 3.55
N VAL A 13 3.96 -5.01 4.11
CA VAL A 13 5.02 -6.01 4.31
C VAL A 13 4.84 -7.19 3.37
N ARG A 14 5.75 -7.35 2.40
CA ARG A 14 5.64 -8.39 1.36
C ARG A 14 7.01 -8.86 0.87
N SER A 15 7.01 -9.98 0.15
CA SER A 15 8.22 -10.47 -0.52
C SER A 15 8.65 -9.54 -1.65
N CYS A 16 9.89 -9.07 -1.59
CA CYS A 16 10.50 -8.29 -2.65
C CYS A 16 11.25 -9.21 -3.62
N ARG A 17 10.94 -9.11 -4.93
CA ARG A 17 11.59 -9.93 -5.97
C ARG A 17 13.10 -9.71 -6.06
N GLU A 18 13.56 -8.48 -5.87
CA GLU A 18 14.99 -8.13 -5.92
C GLU A 18 15.73 -8.61 -4.67
N CYS A 19 15.13 -8.42 -3.48
CA CYS A 19 15.74 -8.84 -2.22
C CYS A 19 15.63 -10.36 -1.98
N ARG A 20 14.70 -11.03 -2.67
CA ARG A 20 14.28 -12.42 -2.42
C ARG A 20 13.93 -12.70 -0.96
N SER A 21 13.47 -11.67 -0.25
CA SER A 21 13.10 -11.73 1.17
C SER A 21 11.84 -10.92 1.43
N GLN A 22 11.17 -11.19 2.55
CA GLN A 22 10.10 -10.32 3.04
C GLN A 22 10.71 -8.98 3.47
N GLN A 23 10.13 -7.88 2.99
CA GLN A 23 10.59 -6.52 3.25
C GLN A 23 9.41 -5.61 3.54
N ARG A 24 9.69 -4.49 4.21
CA ARG A 24 8.74 -3.38 4.31
C ARG A 24 8.82 -2.55 3.03
N HIS A 25 7.67 -2.12 2.56
CA HIS A 25 7.51 -1.31 1.39
C HIS A 25 6.72 -0.06 1.76
N TYR A 26 7.21 1.14 1.44
CA TYR A 26 6.53 2.40 1.74
C TYR A 26 5.96 3.03 0.49
N ARG A 27 4.73 3.54 0.57
CA ARG A 27 4.04 4.19 -0.53
C ARG A 27 4.73 5.50 -0.89
N MET A 28 5.03 5.69 -2.17
CA MET A 28 5.78 6.84 -2.70
C MET A 28 4.92 7.91 -3.37
N GLY A 29 3.59 7.76 -3.35
CA GLY A 29 2.68 8.71 -3.97
C GLY A 29 1.22 8.32 -3.83
N ASP A 30 0.38 9.04 -4.55
CA ASP A 30 -1.06 8.80 -4.55
C ASP A 30 -1.42 7.50 -5.27
N MET A 31 -2.56 6.95 -4.89
CA MET A 31 -3.17 5.86 -5.63
C MET A 31 -3.74 6.40 -6.94
N VAL A 32 -3.56 5.62 -8.01
CA VAL A 32 -4.22 5.84 -9.30
C VAL A 32 -5.10 4.63 -9.65
N LEU A 33 -6.15 4.85 -10.44
CA LEU A 33 -7.00 3.78 -10.97
C LEU A 33 -6.46 3.33 -12.33
N GLU A 34 -5.79 2.19 -12.38
CA GLU A 34 -5.34 1.59 -13.62
C GLU A 34 -6.54 0.97 -14.36
N GLY A 35 -6.72 1.34 -15.63
CA GLY A 35 -7.87 0.90 -16.44
C GLY A 35 -9.24 1.33 -15.89
N GLY A 36 -9.28 2.32 -14.98
CA GLY A 36 -10.51 2.83 -14.37
C GLY A 36 -11.16 1.92 -13.33
N GLN A 37 -10.55 0.77 -13.01
CA GLN A 37 -11.17 -0.24 -12.13
C GLN A 37 -10.27 -0.70 -10.99
N ASN A 38 -8.95 -0.72 -11.20
CA ASN A 38 -8.02 -1.34 -10.26
C ASN A 38 -7.15 -0.28 -9.56
N PRO A 39 -7.24 -0.15 -8.22
CA PRO A 39 -6.41 0.79 -7.49
C PRO A 39 -4.96 0.30 -7.43
N VAL A 40 -4.02 1.12 -7.89
CA VAL A 40 -2.59 0.84 -7.84
C VAL A 40 -1.84 2.01 -7.21
N ALA A 41 -0.72 1.74 -6.55
CA ALA A 41 0.20 2.79 -6.07
C ALA A 41 1.65 2.30 -6.10
N ASP A 42 2.59 3.24 -6.18
CA ASP A 42 4.01 2.94 -6.14
C ASP A 42 4.52 2.76 -4.72
N PHE A 43 5.33 1.74 -4.53
CA PHE A 43 5.93 1.38 -3.25
C PHE A 43 7.43 1.16 -3.38
N GLN A 44 8.19 1.77 -2.48
CA GLN A 44 9.64 1.58 -2.36
C GLN A 44 9.95 0.49 -1.34
N CYS A 45 10.68 -0.53 -1.77
CA CYS A 45 11.21 -1.57 -0.89
C CYS A 45 12.35 -1.03 0.00
N MET A 46 12.31 -1.27 1.31
CA MET A 46 13.38 -0.84 2.22
C MET A 46 14.63 -1.73 2.21
N GLY A 47 14.57 -2.90 1.58
CA GLY A 47 15.73 -3.79 1.45
C GLY A 47 16.64 -3.39 0.28
N CYS A 48 16.07 -3.18 -0.91
CA CYS A 48 16.83 -2.88 -2.14
C CYS A 48 16.61 -1.46 -2.68
N MET A 49 15.76 -0.66 -2.03
CA MET A 49 15.36 0.68 -2.49
C MET A 49 14.63 0.72 -3.84
N GLY A 50 14.33 -0.44 -4.42
CA GLY A 50 13.59 -0.55 -5.68
C GLY A 50 12.13 -0.14 -5.54
N VAL A 51 11.65 0.64 -6.50
CA VAL A 51 10.25 1.08 -6.59
C VAL A 51 9.46 0.13 -7.50
N ARG A 52 8.26 -0.24 -7.06
CA ARG A 52 7.35 -1.10 -7.81
C ARG A 52 5.91 -0.62 -7.63
N THR A 53 5.15 -0.61 -8.71
CA THR A 53 3.71 -0.41 -8.68
C THR A 53 3.04 -1.67 -8.14
N ILE A 54 2.19 -1.50 -7.13
CA ILE A 54 1.47 -2.58 -6.45
C ILE A 54 -0.02 -2.39 -6.69
N LEU A 55 -0.67 -3.44 -7.20
CA LEU A 55 -2.12 -3.56 -7.19
C LEU A 55 -2.60 -3.71 -5.76
N LEU A 56 -3.51 -2.84 -5.34
CA LEU A 56 -3.95 -2.72 -3.95
C LEU A 56 -5.16 -3.63 -3.72
N ARG A 57 -4.92 -4.83 -3.19
CA ARG A 57 -5.98 -5.73 -2.72
C ARG A 57 -5.92 -5.82 -1.21
N ARG A 58 -7.07 -6.09 -0.57
CA ARG A 58 -7.13 -6.26 0.89
C ARG A 58 -6.13 -7.32 1.42
N THR A 59 -5.82 -8.33 0.62
CA THR A 59 -4.87 -9.41 0.95
C THR A 59 -3.41 -8.96 0.98
N ASP A 60 -3.09 -7.80 0.41
CA ASP A 60 -1.73 -7.26 0.40
C ASP A 60 -1.39 -6.53 1.71
N PHE A 61 -2.34 -6.43 2.63
CA PHE A 61 -2.25 -5.66 3.86
C PHE A 61 -2.49 -6.54 5.08
N PHE A 62 -1.76 -6.27 6.16
CA PHE A 62 -2.10 -6.79 7.47
C PHE A 62 -3.28 -6.00 8.05
N GLU A 63 -4.08 -6.67 8.88
CA GLU A 63 -5.25 -6.06 9.52
C GLU A 63 -4.89 -4.75 10.25
N GLU A 64 -3.75 -4.72 10.95
CA GLU A 64 -3.25 -3.53 11.65
C GLU A 64 -2.94 -2.36 10.71
N GLU A 65 -2.40 -2.62 9.50
CA GLU A 65 -2.06 -1.59 8.51
C GLU A 65 -3.32 -0.89 7.97
N ILE A 66 -4.43 -1.62 7.84
CA ILE A 66 -5.74 -1.07 7.40
C ILE A 66 -6.35 -0.16 8.49
N TYR A 67 -6.10 -0.46 9.77
CA TYR A 67 -6.65 0.29 10.89
C TYR A 67 -5.86 1.55 11.25
N GLU A 68 -4.55 1.61 10.98
CA GLU A 68 -3.73 2.80 11.21
C GLU A 68 -4.15 3.99 10.33
N THR A 69 -4.53 3.75 9.07
CA THR A 69 -5.00 4.80 8.16
C THR A 69 -6.34 5.40 8.62
N ASN A 70 -7.27 4.56 9.12
CA ASN A 70 -8.57 5.02 9.64
C ASN A 70 -8.46 5.90 10.90
N LYS A 71 -7.40 5.72 11.70
CA LYS A 71 -7.17 6.55 12.90
C LYS A 71 -6.67 7.94 12.56
N ARG A 72 -6.00 8.13 11.42
CA ARG A 72 -5.53 9.46 10.97
C ARG A 72 -6.64 10.32 10.35
N SER A 73 -7.66 9.73 9.73
CA SER A 73 -8.83 10.47 9.18
C SER A 73 -9.83 10.97 10.24
N LYS A 74 -9.47 10.96 11.53
CA LYS A 74 -10.25 11.55 12.64
C LYS A 74 -9.44 12.58 13.44
N ARG A 75 -8.72 13.47 12.76
CA ARG A 75 -8.29 14.75 13.36
C ARG A 75 -8.76 15.92 12.49
N ASN A 76 -9.81 16.56 13.02
CA ASN A 76 -10.52 17.79 12.63
C ASN A 76 -11.34 17.78 11.35
#